data_AF-A0A438CV15-F1
#
_entry.id   AF-A0A438CV15-F1
#
_cell.length_a   1.000
_cell.length_b   1.000
_cell.length_c   1.000
_cell.angle_alpha   90.00
_cell.angle_beta   90.00
_cell.angle_gamma   90.00
#
_symmetry.space_group_name_H-M   'P 1'
#
loop_
_entity.id
_entity.type
_entity.pdbx_description
1 polymer ?
#
loop_
_entity_poly.entity_id
_entity_poly.type
_entity_poly.pdbx_seq_one_letter_code
_entity_poly.pdbx_strand_id
1 'polypeptide(L)'
;MLEEHPNIGVYMVPSLNIRQEIIIVEVPKLGKEVALKALKDWGQPKYKITYLVFCTTSGVEMPGANYKLANLLGLDTSVRRVMLYHQGYYIVAQTFNPNSQGAIAGNLHEMGLTFHLWPNMPTLIYENIEKCLTQAFDPLGISDWNSLFWIAHLGGPAILDAVEAKLNLEKKKLEATRHVLSEYGNMSSACVLFILDEMRKKSLKGEKGTTGAGLDWEVLFCFGSGLTIETVVLHSIPTVTN
;
A
#
# COMPACT_ATOMS: atom_id res chain seq x y z
N MET A 1 23.34 -1.67 -15.51
CA MET A 1 22.99 -1.18 -14.15
C MET A 1 23.95 -1.68 -13.07
N LEU A 2 23.90 -2.93 -12.60
CA LEU A 2 24.84 -3.39 -11.55
C LEU A 2 26.29 -3.49 -12.03
N GLU A 3 26.52 -3.85 -13.29
CA GLU A 3 27.86 -3.83 -13.91
C GLU A 3 28.42 -2.41 -14.04
N GLU A 4 27.57 -1.43 -14.32
CA GLU A 4 27.96 -0.01 -14.48
C GLU A 4 28.10 0.71 -13.13
N HIS A 5 27.39 0.24 -12.09
CA HIS A 5 27.35 0.85 -10.76
C HIS A 5 27.52 -0.22 -9.66
N PRO A 6 28.71 -0.83 -9.53
CA PRO A 6 28.94 -1.98 -8.65
C PRO A 6 28.69 -1.66 -7.18
N ASN A 7 28.89 -0.42 -6.74
CA ASN A 7 28.64 0.02 -5.35
C ASN A 7 27.21 -0.22 -4.89
N ILE A 8 26.23 -0.30 -5.79
CA ILE A 8 24.84 -0.63 -5.46
C ILE A 8 24.73 -2.07 -4.91
N GLY A 9 25.57 -2.98 -5.40
CA GLY A 9 25.58 -4.41 -5.02
C GLY A 9 26.53 -4.74 -3.86
N VAL A 10 27.38 -3.80 -3.43
CA VAL A 10 28.32 -4.04 -2.32
C VAL A 10 27.72 -3.59 -1.00
N TYR A 11 27.77 -4.47 0.00
CA TYR A 11 27.21 -4.19 1.32
C TYR A 11 27.88 -2.98 1.98
N MET A 12 27.06 -2.03 2.45
CA MET A 12 27.47 -0.85 3.22
C MET A 12 28.48 0.08 2.52
N VAL A 13 28.55 0.07 1.19
CA VAL A 13 29.39 1.01 0.41
C VAL A 13 28.56 2.21 -0.07
N PRO A 14 29.14 3.44 -0.06
CA PRO A 14 28.47 4.64 -0.55
C PRO A 14 27.88 4.46 -1.97
N SER A 15 26.57 4.63 -2.07
CA SER A 15 25.80 4.45 -3.30
C SER A 15 24.53 5.32 -3.35
N LEU A 16 24.31 6.19 -2.35
CA LEU A 16 23.12 7.02 -2.26
C LEU A 16 22.93 7.93 -3.49
N ASN A 17 23.99 8.57 -3.98
CA ASN A 17 23.89 9.49 -5.12
C ASN A 17 23.36 8.79 -6.37
N ILE A 18 23.97 7.66 -6.74
CA ILE A 18 23.53 6.91 -7.94
C ILE A 18 22.13 6.32 -7.75
N ARG A 19 21.79 5.85 -6.54
CA ARG A 19 20.42 5.40 -6.24
C ARG A 19 19.42 6.54 -6.43
N GLN A 20 19.75 7.74 -5.95
CA GLN A 20 18.92 8.94 -6.08
C GLN A 20 18.77 9.35 -7.56
N GLU A 21 19.85 9.42 -8.32
CA GLU A 21 19.83 9.75 -9.76
C GLU A 21 18.88 8.84 -10.56
N ILE A 22 18.86 7.55 -10.24
CA ILE A 22 17.96 6.59 -10.88
C ILE A 22 16.51 6.82 -10.42
N ILE A 23 16.26 6.82 -9.11
CA ILE A 23 14.88 6.81 -8.58
C ILE A 23 14.14 8.14 -8.82
N ILE A 24 14.82 9.29 -8.81
CA ILE A 24 14.18 10.59 -9.08
C ILE A 24 13.64 10.72 -10.51
N VAL A 25 14.16 9.89 -11.42
CA VAL A 25 13.72 9.82 -12.82
C VAL A 25 12.67 8.72 -12.98
N GLU A 26 12.93 7.53 -12.46
CA GLU A 26 12.10 6.35 -12.72
C GLU A 26 10.80 6.33 -11.90
N VAL A 27 10.79 6.85 -10.67
CA VAL A 27 9.58 6.87 -9.82
C VAL A 27 8.44 7.69 -10.45
N PRO A 28 8.66 8.93 -10.93
CA PRO A 28 7.61 9.68 -11.62
C PRO A 28 7.20 9.07 -12.97
N LYS A 29 8.11 8.42 -13.70
CA LYS A 29 7.80 7.73 -14.97
C LYS A 29 6.85 6.56 -14.74
N LEU A 30 7.16 5.69 -13.78
CA LEU A 30 6.29 4.58 -13.42
C LEU A 30 4.94 5.09 -12.91
N GLY A 31 4.96 6.13 -12.06
CA GLY A 31 3.75 6.81 -11.61
C GLY A 31 2.90 7.35 -12.76
N LYS A 32 3.52 7.91 -13.81
CA LYS A 32 2.84 8.38 -15.02
C LYS A 32 2.15 7.24 -15.75
N GLU A 33 2.81 6.11 -15.96
CA GLU A 33 2.22 4.97 -16.65
C GLU A 33 0.97 4.45 -15.96
N VAL A 34 1.02 4.30 -14.63
CA VAL A 34 -0.12 3.85 -13.83
C VAL A 34 -1.23 4.91 -13.82
N ALA A 35 -0.87 6.19 -13.64
CA ALA A 35 -1.83 7.29 -13.65
C ALA A 35 -2.57 7.38 -14.99
N LEU A 36 -1.88 7.20 -16.13
CA LEU A 36 -2.53 7.21 -17.45
C LEU A 36 -3.54 6.06 -17.61
N LYS A 37 -3.24 4.87 -17.06
CA LYS A 37 -4.20 3.75 -17.04
C LYS A 37 -5.42 4.08 -16.18
N ALA A 38 -5.21 4.63 -14.98
CA ALA A 38 -6.29 5.03 -14.08
C ALA A 38 -7.16 6.15 -14.68
N LEU A 39 -6.55 7.13 -15.35
CA LEU A 39 -7.27 8.21 -16.04
C LEU A 39 -8.09 7.70 -17.22
N LYS A 40 -7.57 6.70 -17.94
CA LYS A 40 -8.31 6.03 -19.00
C LYS A 40 -9.53 5.28 -18.44
N ASP A 41 -9.37 4.58 -17.32
CA ASP A 41 -10.47 3.89 -16.63
C ASP A 41 -11.52 4.87 -16.09
N TRP A 42 -11.09 6.02 -15.55
CA TRP A 42 -11.97 7.08 -15.07
C TRP A 42 -12.79 7.75 -16.18
N GLY A 43 -12.23 7.87 -17.39
CA GLY A 43 -12.93 8.39 -18.58
C GLY A 43 -13.25 9.89 -18.57
N GLN A 44 -12.90 10.62 -17.52
CA GLN A 44 -13.11 12.07 -17.42
C GLN A 44 -11.84 12.85 -17.85
N PRO A 45 -11.99 14.11 -18.27
CA PRO A 45 -10.86 14.91 -18.70
C PRO A 45 -9.96 15.31 -17.53
N LYS A 46 -8.64 15.34 -17.79
CA LYS A 46 -7.59 15.61 -16.79
C LYS A 46 -7.71 16.96 -16.08
N TYR A 47 -8.31 17.97 -16.70
CA TYR A 47 -8.51 19.29 -16.08
C TYR A 47 -9.47 19.26 -14.88
N LYS A 48 -10.27 18.20 -14.71
CA LYS A 48 -11.15 18.02 -13.55
C LYS A 48 -10.39 17.53 -12.30
N ILE A 49 -9.12 17.14 -12.43
CA ILE A 49 -8.29 16.75 -11.30
C ILE A 49 -7.96 18.02 -10.51
N THR A 50 -8.33 18.05 -9.23
CA THR A 50 -8.11 19.21 -8.34
C THR A 50 -7.04 18.97 -7.29
N TYR A 51 -6.72 17.70 -7.03
CA TYR A 51 -5.71 17.27 -6.08
C TYR A 51 -4.85 16.15 -6.66
N LEU A 52 -3.58 16.13 -6.26
CA LEU A 52 -2.65 15.05 -6.52
C LEU A 52 -1.94 14.67 -5.21
N VAL A 53 -2.14 13.44 -4.76
CA VAL A 53 -1.40 12.83 -3.65
C VAL A 53 -0.38 11.87 -4.25
N PHE A 54 0.89 12.07 -3.95
CA PHE A 54 1.97 11.18 -4.39
C PHE A 54 2.68 10.61 -3.17
N CYS A 55 2.78 9.28 -3.09
CA CYS A 55 3.46 8.57 -2.03
C CYS A 55 4.64 7.77 -2.59
N THR A 56 5.81 7.91 -1.97
CA THR A 56 6.99 7.08 -2.29
C THR A 56 7.93 6.97 -1.09
N THR A 57 8.46 5.77 -0.90
CA THR A 57 9.58 5.50 0.00
C THR A 57 10.93 5.62 -0.72
N SER A 58 10.89 5.67 -2.05
CA SER A 58 12.03 5.67 -2.96
C SER A 58 12.43 7.10 -3.32
N GLY A 59 13.44 7.61 -2.62
CA GLY A 59 14.10 8.86 -2.89
C GLY A 59 13.36 10.11 -2.43
N VAL A 60 14.11 11.21 -2.29
CA VAL A 60 13.62 12.54 -1.90
C VAL A 60 14.32 13.58 -2.76
N GLU A 61 13.55 14.56 -3.22
CA GLU A 61 14.02 15.68 -4.02
C GLU A 61 13.05 16.86 -3.89
N MET A 62 13.54 18.07 -4.20
CA MET A 62 12.71 19.26 -4.34
C MET A 62 13.07 19.98 -5.66
N PRO A 63 12.11 20.22 -6.58
CA PRO A 63 10.70 19.84 -6.53
C PRO A 63 10.47 18.32 -6.51
N GLY A 64 9.46 17.88 -5.75
CA GLY A 64 9.24 16.46 -5.50
C GLY A 64 8.59 15.68 -6.65
N ALA A 65 8.42 14.37 -6.46
CA ALA A 65 7.84 13.46 -7.45
C ALA A 65 6.40 13.84 -7.83
N ASN A 66 5.62 14.43 -6.90
CA ASN A 66 4.31 15.01 -7.17
C ASN A 66 4.36 16.14 -8.22
N TYR A 67 5.37 17.02 -8.16
CA TYR A 67 5.58 18.10 -9.12
C TYR A 67 5.95 17.51 -10.49
N LYS A 68 6.91 16.58 -10.51
CA LYS A 68 7.34 15.91 -11.74
C LYS A 68 6.18 15.18 -12.41
N LEU A 69 5.38 14.42 -11.66
CA LEU A 69 4.21 13.72 -12.18
C LEU A 69 3.16 14.69 -12.74
N ALA A 70 2.85 15.77 -12.02
CA ALA A 70 1.89 16.77 -12.48
C ALA A 70 2.28 17.36 -13.84
N ASN A 71 3.56 17.69 -14.03
CA ASN A 71 4.09 18.16 -15.30
C ASN A 71 4.05 17.08 -16.38
N LEU A 72 4.47 15.85 -16.06
CA LEU A 72 4.47 14.71 -16.98
C LEU A 72 3.07 14.35 -17.50
N LEU A 73 2.03 14.57 -16.70
CA LEU A 73 0.63 14.35 -17.07
C LEU A 73 -0.02 15.58 -17.74
N GLY A 74 0.63 16.74 -17.67
CA GLY A 74 0.08 18.02 -18.12
C GLY A 74 -1.15 18.42 -17.31
N LEU A 75 -1.06 18.31 -15.98
CA LEU A 75 -2.11 18.76 -15.07
C LEU A 75 -2.11 20.29 -14.96
N ASP A 76 -3.26 20.84 -14.57
CA ASP A 76 -3.39 22.27 -14.32
C ASP A 76 -2.45 22.73 -13.18
N THR A 77 -1.88 23.93 -13.32
CA THR A 77 -0.95 24.48 -12.32
C THR A 77 -1.59 24.76 -10.96
N SER A 78 -2.92 24.86 -10.89
CA SER A 78 -3.69 25.04 -9.65
C SER A 78 -3.93 23.74 -8.89
N VAL A 79 -3.57 22.58 -9.44
CA VAL A 79 -3.72 21.29 -8.75
C VAL A 79 -2.98 21.34 -7.42
N ARG A 80 -3.74 21.08 -6.34
CA ARG A 80 -3.20 21.03 -4.98
C ARG A 80 -2.45 19.72 -4.79
N ARG A 81 -1.18 19.81 -4.39
CA ARG A 81 -0.30 18.64 -4.34
C ARG A 81 0.08 18.32 -2.91
N VAL A 82 0.00 17.03 -2.57
CA VAL A 82 0.50 16.46 -1.31
C VAL A 82 1.60 15.47 -1.67
N MET A 83 2.78 15.66 -1.10
CA MET A 83 3.92 14.76 -1.27
C MET A 83 4.16 14.01 0.03
N LEU A 84 4.06 12.69 -0.01
CA LEU A 84 4.31 11.81 1.11
C LEU A 84 5.62 11.05 0.84
N TYR A 85 6.71 11.53 1.45
CA TYR A 85 8.02 10.90 1.38
C TYR A 85 8.28 9.99 2.57
N HIS A 86 8.92 8.85 2.34
CA HIS A 86 9.35 7.88 3.36
C HIS A 86 8.25 7.36 4.27
N GLN A 87 7.00 7.56 3.86
CA GLN A 87 5.85 6.91 4.44
C GLN A 87 5.81 5.49 3.85
N GLY A 88 6.45 4.54 4.54
CA GLY A 88 6.64 3.17 4.04
C GLY A 88 5.34 2.55 3.51
N TYR A 89 4.32 2.54 4.35
CA TYR A 89 3.10 1.75 4.17
C TYR A 89 1.81 2.53 4.46
N TYR A 90 1.86 3.88 4.47
CA TYR A 90 0.84 4.74 5.07
C TYR A 90 0.14 5.63 4.05
N ILE A 91 -1.18 5.75 4.12
CA ILE A 91 -1.94 6.69 3.29
C ILE A 91 -3.09 7.39 4.06
N VAL A 92 -3.67 6.79 5.11
CA VAL A 92 -5.04 7.20 5.52
C VAL A 92 -5.26 7.45 7.02
N ALA A 93 -5.08 6.45 7.91
CA ALA A 93 -5.45 6.57 9.32
C ALA A 93 -4.47 5.81 10.21
N GLN A 94 -3.93 6.45 11.25
CA GLN A 94 -2.81 5.90 12.03
C GLN A 94 -3.21 5.58 13.47
N THR A 95 -3.05 4.31 13.85
CA THR A 95 -3.01 3.89 15.25
C THR A 95 -1.58 3.48 15.59
N PHE A 96 -0.96 4.21 16.51
CA PHE A 96 0.35 3.87 17.04
C PHE A 96 0.23 2.78 18.10
N ASN A 97 1.02 1.72 17.98
CA ASN A 97 1.08 0.69 19.01
C ASN A 97 2.11 1.10 20.09
N PRO A 98 1.71 1.31 21.37
CA PRO A 98 2.64 1.66 22.44
C PRO A 98 3.80 0.65 22.54
N ASN A 99 5.01 1.14 22.87
CA ASN A 99 6.24 0.33 23.03
C ASN A 99 6.71 -0.44 21.79
N SER A 100 6.19 -0.11 20.59
CA SER A 100 6.62 -0.74 19.34
C SER A 100 7.66 0.08 18.55
N GLN A 101 8.13 1.21 19.11
CA GLN A 101 9.13 2.10 18.54
C GLN A 101 10.36 1.33 18.04
N GLY A 102 10.61 1.39 16.73
CA GLY A 102 11.76 0.73 16.10
C GLY A 102 11.51 -0.71 15.66
N ALA A 103 10.30 -1.26 15.82
CA ALA A 103 9.94 -2.60 15.34
C ALA A 103 10.16 -2.76 13.82
N ILE A 104 9.92 -1.67 13.09
CA ILE A 104 10.31 -1.50 11.70
C ILE A 104 10.98 -0.12 11.65
N ALA A 105 12.24 -0.06 11.24
CA ALA A 105 12.99 1.19 11.13
C ALA A 105 13.68 1.25 9.77
N GLY A 106 13.47 2.34 9.04
CA GLY A 106 14.18 2.66 7.81
C GLY A 106 15.15 3.81 8.06
N ASN A 107 16.45 3.58 7.85
CA ASN A 107 17.48 4.61 8.03
C ASN A 107 18.09 4.97 6.68
N LEU A 108 18.06 6.26 6.33
CA LEU A 108 18.70 6.77 5.12
C LEU A 108 20.16 7.11 5.42
N HIS A 109 21.08 6.46 4.71
CA HIS A 109 22.52 6.61 4.87
C HIS A 109 23.21 6.82 3.51
N GLU A 110 24.52 7.07 3.52
CA GLU A 110 25.35 7.18 2.31
C GLU A 110 25.34 5.91 1.45
N MET A 111 25.14 4.73 2.05
CA MET A 111 24.96 3.47 1.32
C MET A 111 23.53 3.24 0.79
N GLY A 112 22.62 4.18 1.01
CA GLY A 112 21.20 4.07 0.66
C GLY A 112 20.30 3.87 1.87
N LEU A 113 19.08 3.39 1.62
CA LEU A 113 18.08 3.10 2.65
C LEU A 113 18.33 1.71 3.24
N THR A 114 18.62 1.63 4.53
CA THR A 114 18.71 0.35 5.26
C THR A 114 17.43 0.13 6.07
N PHE A 115 17.02 -1.12 6.20
CA PHE A 115 15.86 -1.51 7.00
C PHE A 115 16.28 -2.43 8.14
N HIS A 116 15.72 -2.18 9.32
CA HIS A 116 15.82 -3.04 10.48
C HIS A 116 14.41 -3.48 10.88
N LEU A 117 14.25 -4.78 11.08
CA LEU A 117 12.98 -5.43 11.43
C LEU A 117 13.19 -6.21 12.71
N TRP A 118 12.32 -6.02 13.70
CA TRP A 118 12.33 -6.87 14.89
C TRP A 118 11.75 -8.26 14.59
N PRO A 119 12.34 -9.33 15.14
CA PRO A 119 11.81 -10.68 14.96
C PRO A 119 10.39 -10.89 15.50
N ASN A 120 9.97 -10.12 16.52
CA ASN A 120 8.67 -10.23 17.18
C ASN A 120 7.54 -9.42 16.51
N MET A 121 7.79 -8.80 15.36
CA MET A 121 6.78 -8.03 14.63
C MET A 121 5.47 -8.82 14.37
N PRO A 122 5.48 -10.11 13.98
CA PRO A 122 4.23 -10.86 13.78
C PRO A 122 3.36 -10.92 15.05
N THR A 123 3.99 -11.05 16.23
CA THR A 123 3.31 -11.08 17.53
C THR A 123 2.64 -9.75 17.83
N LEU A 124 3.32 -8.62 17.57
CA LEU A 124 2.74 -7.29 17.79
C LEU A 124 1.47 -7.06 16.97
N ILE A 125 1.45 -7.55 15.72
CA ILE A 125 0.29 -7.46 14.84
C ILE A 125 -0.83 -8.37 15.36
N TYR A 126 -0.48 -9.61 15.71
CA TYR A 126 -1.41 -10.60 16.28
C TYR A 126 -2.14 -10.07 17.53
N GLU A 127 -1.45 -9.34 18.40
CA GLU A 127 -2.03 -8.79 19.65
C GLU A 127 -2.96 -7.60 19.41
N ASN A 128 -2.75 -6.83 18.34
CA ASN A 128 -3.43 -5.54 18.15
C ASN A 128 -4.52 -5.57 17.07
N ILE A 129 -4.47 -6.53 16.14
CA ILE A 129 -5.38 -6.55 14.98
C ILE A 129 -6.85 -6.57 15.39
N GLU A 130 -7.22 -7.43 16.34
CA GLU A 130 -8.61 -7.60 16.77
C GLU A 130 -9.16 -6.31 17.39
N LYS A 131 -8.36 -5.63 18.22
CA LYS A 131 -8.69 -4.32 18.79
C LYS A 131 -8.93 -3.28 17.69
N CYS A 132 -8.08 -3.22 16.67
CA CYS A 132 -8.25 -2.29 15.56
C CYS A 132 -9.53 -2.57 14.75
N LEU A 133 -9.85 -3.84 14.52
CA LEU A 133 -11.09 -4.23 13.84
C LEU A 133 -12.32 -3.86 14.66
N THR A 134 -12.37 -4.25 15.93
CA THR A 134 -13.43 -3.90 16.86
C THR A 134 -13.65 -2.38 16.89
N GLN A 135 -12.59 -1.58 17.03
CA GLN A 135 -12.70 -0.12 17.01
C GLN A 135 -13.29 0.43 15.70
N ALA A 136 -12.96 -0.18 14.55
CA ALA A 136 -13.43 0.26 13.25
C ALA A 136 -14.86 -0.19 12.93
N PHE A 137 -15.27 -1.38 13.39
CA PHE A 137 -16.50 -2.06 12.98
C PHE A 137 -17.59 -2.12 14.06
N ASP A 138 -17.27 -1.88 15.34
CA ASP A 138 -18.26 -1.76 16.41
C ASP A 138 -19.36 -0.72 16.10
N PRO A 139 -19.05 0.48 15.56
CA PRO A 139 -20.09 1.45 15.18
C PRO A 139 -21.02 0.97 14.07
N LEU A 140 -20.61 -0.05 13.31
CA LEU A 140 -21.38 -0.66 12.23
C LEU A 140 -22.08 -1.96 12.67
N GLY A 141 -21.86 -2.41 13.92
CA GLY A 141 -22.43 -3.65 14.45
C GLY A 141 -21.88 -4.91 13.79
N ILE A 142 -20.68 -4.87 13.20
CA ILE A 142 -20.07 -6.01 12.53
C ILE A 142 -18.99 -6.63 13.42
N SER A 143 -19.19 -7.90 13.78
CA SER A 143 -18.27 -8.68 14.59
C SER A 143 -17.80 -9.98 13.92
N ASP A 144 -18.39 -10.35 12.78
CA ASP A 144 -17.96 -11.52 11.99
C ASP A 144 -16.94 -11.10 10.95
N TRP A 145 -15.66 -11.36 11.23
CA TRP A 145 -14.55 -11.04 10.33
C TRP A 145 -14.58 -11.82 9.00
N ASN A 146 -15.31 -12.94 8.92
CA ASN A 146 -15.50 -13.68 7.67
C ASN A 146 -16.59 -13.06 6.77
N SER A 147 -17.45 -12.20 7.31
CA SER A 147 -18.41 -11.41 6.53
C SER A 147 -17.77 -10.24 5.78
N LEU A 148 -16.55 -9.85 6.15
CA LEU A 148 -15.80 -8.74 5.53
C LEU A 148 -14.93 -9.22 4.39
N PHE A 149 -14.83 -8.50 3.27
CA PHE A 149 -13.73 -8.75 2.33
C PHE A 149 -12.40 -8.19 2.89
N TRP A 150 -11.27 -8.83 2.60
CA TRP A 150 -9.97 -8.48 3.19
C TRP A 150 -8.95 -7.99 2.16
N ILE A 151 -8.41 -6.80 2.42
CA ILE A 151 -7.25 -6.21 1.74
C ILE A 151 -6.17 -6.03 2.78
N ALA A 152 -5.23 -6.97 2.87
CA ALA A 152 -4.23 -6.95 3.94
C ALA A 152 -2.83 -6.75 3.37
N HIS A 153 -2.19 -5.61 3.62
CA HIS A 153 -0.77 -5.47 3.32
C HIS A 153 0.06 -5.83 4.55
N LEU A 154 0.51 -7.09 4.58
CA LEU A 154 1.11 -7.67 5.78
C LEU A 154 2.60 -8.05 5.65
N GLY A 155 3.37 -7.37 4.79
CA GLY A 155 4.85 -7.46 4.73
C GLY A 155 5.44 -8.79 4.24
N GLY A 156 4.82 -9.94 4.55
CA GLY A 156 5.25 -11.28 4.17
C GLY A 156 4.28 -12.40 4.61
N PRO A 157 4.50 -13.64 4.15
CA PRO A 157 3.54 -14.75 4.31
C PRO A 157 3.31 -15.17 5.76
N ALA A 158 4.36 -15.16 6.60
CA ALA A 158 4.25 -15.57 8.01
C ALA A 158 3.26 -14.71 8.81
N ILE A 159 3.13 -13.42 8.46
CA ILE A 159 2.21 -12.51 9.14
C ILE A 159 0.78 -12.72 8.64
N LEU A 160 0.61 -12.99 7.33
CA LEU A 160 -0.69 -13.38 6.79
C LEU A 160 -1.21 -14.63 7.49
N ASP A 161 -0.35 -15.64 7.67
CA ASP A 161 -0.70 -16.88 8.36
C ASP A 161 -1.07 -16.64 9.83
N ALA A 162 -0.32 -15.78 10.54
CA ALA A 162 -0.60 -15.43 11.91
C ALA A 162 -1.95 -14.69 12.07
N VAL A 163 -2.25 -13.76 11.17
CA VAL A 163 -3.52 -13.01 11.16
C VAL A 163 -4.70 -13.92 10.83
N GLU A 164 -4.56 -14.77 9.82
CA GLU A 164 -5.57 -15.75 9.42
C GLU A 164 -5.92 -16.69 10.58
N ALA A 165 -4.90 -17.20 11.28
CA ALA A 165 -5.09 -18.07 12.45
C ALA A 165 -5.72 -17.32 13.63
N LYS A 166 -5.26 -16.10 13.93
CA LYS A 166 -5.77 -15.28 15.05
C LYS A 166 -7.27 -15.02 14.93
N LEU A 167 -7.70 -14.60 13.75
CA LEU A 167 -9.08 -14.17 13.50
C LEU A 167 -9.97 -15.31 13.01
N ASN A 168 -9.42 -16.54 12.93
CA ASN A 168 -10.10 -17.71 12.38
C ASN A 168 -10.75 -17.42 11.01
N LEU A 169 -9.97 -16.80 10.12
CA LEU A 169 -10.43 -16.47 8.78
C LEU A 169 -10.49 -17.73 7.92
N GLU A 170 -11.50 -17.81 7.06
CA GLU A 170 -11.51 -18.79 5.99
C GLU A 170 -10.31 -18.57 5.06
N LYS A 171 -9.72 -19.66 4.56
CA LYS A 171 -8.52 -19.62 3.69
C LYS A 171 -8.68 -18.67 2.49
N LYS A 172 -9.90 -18.53 1.97
CA LYS A 172 -10.22 -17.68 0.82
C LYS A 172 -10.17 -16.18 1.13
N LYS A 173 -10.27 -15.75 2.40
CA LYS A 173 -10.33 -14.32 2.76
C LYS A 173 -9.08 -13.56 2.35
N LEU A 174 -7.90 -14.18 2.49
CA LEU A 174 -6.62 -13.58 2.13
C LEU A 174 -6.13 -13.98 0.73
N GLU A 175 -6.96 -14.61 -0.11
CA GLU A 175 -6.54 -15.13 -1.42
C GLU A 175 -6.02 -14.01 -2.34
N ALA A 176 -6.76 -12.89 -2.46
CA ALA A 176 -6.35 -11.76 -3.30
C ALA A 176 -5.02 -11.15 -2.82
N THR A 177 -4.86 -11.05 -1.49
CA THR A 177 -3.62 -10.58 -0.86
C THR A 177 -2.45 -11.51 -1.19
N ARG A 178 -2.63 -12.83 -1.01
CA ARG A 178 -1.60 -13.84 -1.30
C ARG A 178 -1.27 -13.88 -2.79
N HIS A 179 -2.25 -13.69 -3.67
CA HIS A 179 -2.03 -13.61 -5.10
C HIS A 179 -1.13 -12.43 -5.47
N VAL A 180 -1.43 -11.22 -4.98
CA VAL A 180 -0.58 -10.05 -5.25
C VAL A 180 0.83 -10.24 -4.69
N LEU A 181 0.97 -10.82 -3.49
CA LEU A 181 2.27 -11.13 -2.91
C LEU A 181 3.05 -12.15 -3.76
N SER A 182 2.36 -13.15 -4.34
CA SER A 182 2.96 -14.17 -5.20
C SER A 182 3.44 -13.58 -6.53
N GLU A 183 2.62 -12.76 -7.19
CA GLU A 183 2.92 -12.24 -8.52
C GLU A 183 3.89 -11.05 -8.51
N TYR A 184 3.82 -10.20 -7.47
CA TYR A 184 4.51 -8.92 -7.46
C TYR A 184 5.45 -8.72 -6.24
N GLY A 185 5.41 -9.62 -5.27
CA GLY A 185 6.15 -9.45 -4.02
C GLY A 185 5.65 -8.29 -3.16
N ASN A 186 6.49 -7.84 -2.23
CA ASN A 186 6.20 -6.68 -1.38
C ASN A 186 6.59 -5.37 -2.11
N MET A 187 5.60 -4.70 -2.69
CA MET A 187 5.72 -3.39 -3.34
C MET A 187 5.50 -2.20 -2.39
N SER A 188 5.61 -2.40 -1.07
CA SER A 188 5.38 -1.37 -0.06
C SER A 188 3.94 -0.81 -0.15
N SER A 189 3.78 0.51 -0.11
CA SER A 189 2.48 1.20 -0.10
C SER A 189 1.58 0.89 -1.31
N ALA A 190 2.16 0.47 -2.45
CA ALA A 190 1.38 0.15 -3.65
C ALA A 190 0.59 -1.17 -3.53
N CYS A 191 0.97 -2.09 -2.63
CA CYS A 191 0.36 -3.42 -2.54
C CYS A 191 -1.16 -3.37 -2.35
N VAL A 192 -1.67 -2.51 -1.45
CA VAL A 192 -3.12 -2.46 -1.21
C VAL A 192 -3.92 -1.98 -2.41
N LEU A 193 -3.35 -1.11 -3.25
CA LEU A 193 -4.00 -0.66 -4.47
C LEU A 193 -4.05 -1.78 -5.51
N PHE A 194 -3.01 -2.61 -5.59
CA PHE A 194 -3.01 -3.80 -6.44
C PHE A 194 -4.01 -4.85 -5.94
N ILE A 195 -4.13 -5.04 -4.62
CA ILE A 195 -5.10 -5.98 -4.05
C ILE A 195 -6.55 -5.49 -4.30
N LEU A 196 -6.81 -4.19 -4.17
CA LEU A 196 -8.09 -3.59 -4.53
C LEU A 196 -8.42 -3.79 -6.02
N ASP A 197 -7.45 -3.56 -6.91
CA ASP A 197 -7.63 -3.73 -8.35
C ASP A 197 -7.85 -5.21 -8.73
N GLU A 198 -7.10 -6.12 -8.12
CA GLU A 198 -7.27 -7.56 -8.30
C GLU A 198 -8.65 -8.02 -7.83
N MET A 199 -9.09 -7.54 -6.66
CA MET A 199 -10.40 -7.85 -6.11
C MET A 199 -11.52 -7.43 -7.06
N ARG A 200 -11.59 -6.15 -7.44
CA ARG A 200 -12.68 -5.68 -8.31
C ARG A 200 -12.72 -6.43 -9.65
N LYS A 201 -11.56 -6.80 -10.20
CA LYS A 201 -11.44 -7.55 -11.46
C LYS A 201 -11.93 -8.99 -11.30
N LYS A 202 -11.53 -9.69 -10.24
CA LYS A 202 -12.03 -11.03 -9.93
C LYS A 202 -13.53 -11.02 -9.67
N SER A 203 -14.04 -10.03 -8.94
CA SER A 203 -15.47 -9.87 -8.68
C SER A 203 -16.28 -9.71 -9.97
N LEU A 204 -15.82 -8.84 -10.88
CA LEU A 204 -16.46 -8.65 -12.18
C LEU A 204 -16.39 -9.91 -13.06
N LYS A 205 -15.22 -10.55 -13.15
CA LYS A 205 -15.03 -11.77 -13.95
C LYS A 205 -15.83 -12.96 -13.41
N GLY A 206 -16.02 -13.01 -12.10
CA GLY A 206 -16.79 -14.05 -11.41
C GLY A 206 -18.27 -13.70 -11.21
N GLU A 207 -18.77 -12.66 -11.87
CA GLU A 207 -20.17 -12.19 -11.81
C GLU A 207 -20.70 -12.08 -10.38
N LYS A 208 -19.84 -11.61 -9.47
CA LYS A 208 -20.21 -11.36 -8.06
C LYS A 208 -21.04 -10.11 -7.99
N GLY A 209 -22.09 -10.10 -7.15
CA GLY A 209 -23.05 -9.00 -7.04
C GLY A 209 -22.48 -7.67 -6.52
N THR A 210 -21.24 -7.64 -6.01
CA THR A 210 -20.54 -6.42 -5.60
C THR A 210 -19.08 -6.45 -6.03
N THR A 211 -18.42 -5.28 -6.06
CA THR A 211 -16.98 -5.17 -6.28
C THR A 211 -16.15 -5.91 -5.21
N GLY A 212 -16.74 -6.12 -4.02
CA GLY A 212 -16.17 -6.79 -2.84
C GLY A 212 -16.43 -8.30 -2.78
N ALA A 213 -16.43 -8.96 -3.92
CA ALA A 213 -16.73 -10.39 -4.08
C ALA A 213 -18.12 -10.81 -3.57
N GLY A 214 -19.11 -9.91 -3.66
CA GLY A 214 -20.48 -10.15 -3.23
C GLY A 214 -20.74 -9.82 -1.75
N LEU A 215 -19.77 -9.22 -1.06
CA LEU A 215 -19.90 -8.72 0.31
C LEU A 215 -20.05 -7.20 0.30
N ASP A 216 -20.77 -6.63 1.28
CA ASP A 216 -21.02 -5.19 1.37
C ASP A 216 -19.86 -4.43 2.03
N TRP A 217 -19.24 -5.01 3.05
CA TRP A 217 -18.19 -4.38 3.83
C TRP A 217 -16.84 -5.02 3.60
N GLU A 218 -15.80 -4.19 3.59
CA GLU A 218 -14.42 -4.62 3.40
C GLU A 218 -13.52 -3.92 4.41
N VAL A 219 -12.42 -4.59 4.77
CA VAL A 219 -11.35 -4.02 5.57
C VAL A 219 -10.08 -3.93 4.75
N LEU A 220 -9.53 -2.73 4.67
CA LEU A 220 -8.15 -2.50 4.26
C LEU A 220 -7.30 -2.33 5.52
N PHE A 221 -6.34 -3.23 5.68
CA PHE A 221 -5.49 -3.31 6.85
C PHE A 221 -4.01 -3.31 6.45
N CYS A 222 -3.23 -2.37 7.01
CA CYS A 222 -1.81 -2.22 6.73
C CYS A 222 -1.00 -2.04 8.02
N PHE A 223 0.28 -2.39 7.98
CA PHE A 223 1.23 -1.96 9.01
C PHE A 223 2.51 -1.37 8.41
N GLY A 224 3.24 -0.61 9.22
CA GLY A 224 4.55 -0.09 8.82
C GLY A 224 5.47 0.33 9.97
N SER A 225 6.57 1.01 9.62
CA SER A 225 7.54 1.71 10.49
C SER A 225 6.95 2.48 11.67
N GLY A 226 6.95 1.89 12.86
CA GLY A 226 6.36 2.52 14.02
C GLY A 226 6.46 1.65 15.25
N LEU A 227 5.68 0.59 15.42
CA LEU A 227 4.63 0.01 14.56
C LEU A 227 3.39 0.91 14.48
N THR A 228 2.98 1.23 13.26
CA THR A 228 1.73 1.95 12.99
C THR A 228 0.82 1.03 12.19
N ILE A 229 -0.45 0.97 12.59
CA ILE A 229 -1.50 0.21 11.93
C ILE A 229 -2.45 1.18 11.24
N GLU A 230 -2.80 0.90 9.99
CA GLU A 230 -3.88 1.57 9.29
C GLU A 230 -5.05 0.62 9.07
N THR A 231 -6.25 1.07 9.43
CA THR A 231 -7.49 0.34 9.23
C THR A 231 -8.46 1.27 8.52
N VAL A 232 -8.86 0.90 7.32
CA VAL A 232 -9.84 1.62 6.51
C VAL A 232 -11.02 0.70 6.29
N VAL A 233 -12.20 1.16 6.70
CA VAL A 233 -13.46 0.51 6.39
C VAL A 233 -13.90 0.96 5.01
N LEU A 234 -14.18 0.00 4.14
CA LEU A 234 -14.69 0.24 2.80
C LEU A 234 -16.07 -0.37 2.65
N HIS A 235 -16.88 0.25 1.80
CA HIS A 235 -18.15 -0.30 1.37
C HIS A 235 -18.07 -0.61 -0.12
N SER A 236 -18.41 -1.83 -0.50
CA SER A 236 -18.39 -2.27 -1.88
C SER A 236 -19.53 -1.60 -2.66
N ILE A 237 -19.44 -1.67 -3.99
CA ILE A 237 -20.46 -1.14 -4.88
C ILE A 237 -21.12 -2.32 -5.61
N PRO A 238 -22.46 -2.34 -5.75
CA PRO A 238 -23.14 -3.33 -6.58
C PRO A 238 -22.57 -3.35 -8.00
N THR A 239 -22.24 -4.54 -8.50
CA THR A 239 -21.91 -4.71 -9.91
C THR A 239 -23.22 -4.87 -10.68
N VAL A 240 -23.29 -4.30 -11.89
CA VAL A 240 -24.43 -4.54 -12.77
C VAL A 240 -24.24 -5.94 -13.36
N THR A 241 -24.84 -6.95 -12.73
CA THR A 241 -25.01 -8.26 -13.36
C THR A 241 -26.11 -8.11 -14.41
N ASN A 242 -25.75 -8.23 -15.69
CA ASN A 242 -26.74 -8.37 -16.76
C ASN A 242 -27.55 -9.66 -16.59
#